data_AF-A0A1B5KYQ5-F1
#
_entry.id   AF-A0A1B5KYQ5-F1
#
_cell.length_a   1.000
_cell.length_b   1.000
_cell.length_c   1.000
_cell.angle_alpha   90.00
_cell.angle_beta   90.00
_cell.angle_gamma   90.00
#
_symmetry.space_group_name_H-M   'P 1'
#
loop_
_entity.id
_entity.type
_entity.pdbx_description
1 polymer ?
#
loop_
_entity_poly.entity_id
_entity_poly.type
_entity_poly.pdbx_seq_one_letter_code
_entity_poly.pdbx_strand_id
1 'polypeptide(L)'
;MRINFSQAFNGVGTVIAPVLGSYVFFNFSDQHALANVQWVYLSIAVFVLLLATVFFFADIPEITDADMEFQAQETHAGGEAEKPFWKQWKLFHAAFAQFCYTGAQVAVASFFINYTVGTRPGTSDSAAAKFFAGAQAAFAVGRFAGLGLMNYMRPRWVFLTFILGCVVFLIPSITERGNTGMSMLYVVLFFESICFPTIVALGMRGLGRHTKRGSGYIVAGVVGGACVPPATGAAGDYFKSQGHADGTGYAMFVPLIFMAVASIYAFCVNFVPAYKDVVDALGDADIGIVNAAGDEENGGSSPNSEKTHPQHRNKAHDADAIVVPASRDS
;
A
#
# COMPACT_ATOMS: atom_id res chain seq x y z
N MET A 1 6.40 -9.24 -1.59
CA MET A 1 5.86 -9.89 -2.80
C MET A 1 4.35 -10.11 -2.74
N ARG A 2 3.79 -10.67 -1.66
CA ARG A 2 2.33 -10.92 -1.51
C ARG A 2 1.43 -9.71 -1.84
N ILE A 3 1.77 -8.52 -1.33
CA ILE A 3 1.02 -7.27 -1.61
C ILE A 3 1.05 -6.89 -3.10
N ASN A 4 2.24 -6.91 -3.73
CA ASN A 4 2.39 -6.63 -5.16
C ASN A 4 1.65 -7.65 -6.05
N PHE A 5 1.65 -8.93 -5.66
CA PHE A 5 0.91 -9.98 -6.38
C PHE A 5 -0.60 -9.73 -6.35
N SER A 6 -1.17 -9.46 -5.17
CA SER A 6 -2.59 -9.11 -5.04
C SER A 6 -2.96 -7.86 -5.87
N GLN A 7 -2.10 -6.84 -5.86
CA GLN A 7 -2.33 -5.62 -6.65
C GLN A 7 -2.18 -5.82 -8.16
N ALA A 8 -1.46 -6.84 -8.63
CA ALA A 8 -1.43 -7.18 -10.05
C ALA A 8 -2.82 -7.62 -10.56
N PHE A 9 -3.58 -8.40 -9.77
CA PHE A 9 -4.97 -8.74 -10.09
C PHE A 9 -5.90 -7.53 -10.08
N ASN A 10 -5.69 -6.60 -9.14
CA ASN A 10 -6.39 -5.31 -9.19
C ASN A 10 -6.13 -4.57 -10.52
N GLY A 11 -4.90 -4.65 -11.05
CA GLY A 11 -4.54 -4.06 -12.34
C GLY A 11 -5.25 -4.71 -13.55
N VAL A 12 -5.63 -5.98 -13.45
CA VAL A 12 -6.49 -6.62 -14.47
C VAL A 12 -7.88 -5.99 -14.46
N GLY A 13 -8.43 -5.74 -13.26
CA GLY A 13 -9.72 -5.08 -13.10
C GLY A 13 -9.75 -3.68 -13.71
N THR A 14 -8.67 -2.89 -13.56
CA THR A 14 -8.60 -1.53 -14.12
C THR A 14 -8.58 -1.50 -15.66
N VAL A 15 -8.16 -2.58 -16.31
CA VAL A 15 -8.19 -2.71 -17.78
C VAL A 15 -9.54 -3.25 -18.27
N ILE A 16 -10.09 -4.25 -17.59
CA ILE A 16 -11.34 -4.89 -17.99
C ILE A 16 -12.54 -3.98 -17.76
N ALA A 17 -12.56 -3.22 -16.64
CA ALA A 17 -13.74 -2.44 -16.26
C ALA A 17 -14.12 -1.35 -17.28
N PRO A 18 -13.20 -0.52 -17.83
CA PRO A 18 -13.54 0.44 -18.88
C PRO A 18 -14.03 -0.22 -20.18
N VAL A 19 -13.45 -1.36 -20.55
CA VAL A 19 -13.85 -2.12 -21.74
C VAL A 19 -15.28 -2.62 -21.59
N LEU A 20 -15.59 -3.30 -20.48
CA LEU A 20 -16.97 -3.75 -20.19
C LEU A 20 -17.94 -2.58 -20.10
N GLY A 21 -17.55 -1.50 -19.42
CA GLY A 21 -18.37 -0.28 -19.32
C GLY A 21 -18.72 0.29 -20.69
N SER A 22 -17.78 0.26 -21.65
CA SER A 22 -18.05 0.76 -23.00
C SER A 22 -19.11 -0.04 -23.76
N TYR A 23 -19.12 -1.36 -23.61
CA TYR A 23 -20.12 -2.22 -24.25
C TYR A 23 -21.50 -2.11 -23.60
N VAL A 24 -21.55 -1.93 -22.29
CA VAL A 24 -22.79 -1.95 -21.50
C VAL A 24 -23.47 -0.58 -21.45
N PHE A 25 -22.70 0.52 -21.41
CA PHE A 25 -23.26 1.86 -21.20
C PHE A 25 -23.35 2.71 -22.46
N PHE A 26 -22.43 2.58 -23.42
CA PHE A 26 -22.32 3.56 -24.53
C PHE A 26 -22.86 3.07 -25.88
N ASN A 27 -23.35 1.82 -25.98
CA ASN A 27 -23.93 1.27 -27.22
C ASN A 27 -25.47 1.34 -27.29
N PHE A 28 -26.13 1.98 -26.32
CA PHE A 28 -27.59 2.03 -26.22
C PHE A 28 -28.11 3.47 -26.12
N SER A 29 -29.37 3.71 -26.50
CA SER A 29 -30.01 5.02 -26.32
C SER A 29 -30.08 5.44 -24.85
N ASP A 30 -30.11 6.74 -24.56
CA ASP A 30 -30.05 7.30 -23.19
C ASP A 30 -30.99 6.64 -22.16
N GLN A 31 -32.22 6.30 -22.54
CA GLN A 31 -33.16 5.59 -21.64
C GLN A 31 -32.72 4.15 -21.29
N HIS A 32 -32.15 3.43 -22.25
CA HIS A 32 -31.61 2.07 -22.03
C HIS A 32 -30.27 2.12 -21.27
N ALA A 33 -29.46 3.16 -21.47
CA ALA A 33 -28.24 3.36 -20.69
C ALA A 33 -28.54 3.51 -19.19
N LEU A 34 -29.55 4.30 -18.82
CA LEU A 34 -29.97 4.46 -17.42
C LEU A 34 -30.44 3.14 -16.79
N ALA A 35 -31.22 2.33 -17.52
CA ALA A 35 -31.64 1.01 -17.05
C ALA A 35 -30.43 0.06 -16.88
N ASN A 36 -29.48 0.07 -17.80
CA ASN A 36 -28.26 -0.74 -17.71
C ASN A 36 -27.41 -0.35 -16.49
N VAL A 37 -27.29 0.95 -16.20
CA VAL A 37 -26.62 1.44 -14.98
C VAL A 37 -27.25 0.82 -13.74
N GLN A 38 -28.58 0.84 -13.60
CA GLN A 38 -29.26 0.24 -12.44
C GLN A 38 -28.93 -1.25 -12.27
N TRP A 39 -29.00 -2.04 -13.34
CA TRP A 39 -28.69 -3.47 -13.29
C TRP A 39 -27.22 -3.78 -12.99
N VAL A 40 -26.29 -2.96 -13.48
CA VAL A 40 -24.86 -3.08 -13.14
C VAL A 40 -24.63 -2.79 -11.66
N TYR A 41 -25.20 -1.71 -11.14
CA TYR A 41 -25.08 -1.39 -9.71
C TYR A 41 -25.73 -2.46 -8.82
N LEU A 42 -26.89 -3.00 -9.21
CA LEU A 42 -27.52 -4.12 -8.50
C LEU A 42 -26.63 -5.37 -8.51
N SER A 43 -26.01 -5.67 -9.65
CA SER A 43 -25.09 -6.81 -9.79
C SER A 43 -23.85 -6.65 -8.91
N ILE A 44 -23.27 -5.44 -8.86
CA ILE A 44 -22.17 -5.12 -7.94
C ILE A 44 -22.61 -5.29 -6.49
N ALA A 45 -23.81 -4.81 -6.11
CA ALA A 45 -24.32 -4.95 -4.76
C ALA A 45 -24.53 -6.42 -4.35
N VAL A 46 -25.13 -7.24 -5.21
CA VAL A 46 -25.30 -8.68 -4.98
C VAL A 46 -23.94 -9.38 -4.85
N PHE A 47 -22.99 -9.06 -5.72
CA PHE A 47 -21.63 -9.62 -5.66
C PHE A 47 -20.92 -9.26 -4.35
N VAL A 48 -21.02 -8.01 -3.90
CA VAL A 48 -20.45 -7.55 -2.62
C VAL A 48 -21.12 -8.25 -1.44
N LEU A 49 -22.44 -8.47 -1.47
CA LEU A 49 -23.16 -9.22 -0.42
C LEU A 49 -22.75 -10.70 -0.39
N LEU A 50 -22.54 -11.32 -1.54
CA LEU A 50 -22.02 -12.68 -1.62
C LEU A 50 -20.61 -12.78 -1.03
N LEU A 51 -19.72 -11.85 -1.38
CA LEU A 51 -18.39 -11.77 -0.77
C LEU A 51 -18.44 -11.56 0.74
N ALA A 52 -19.30 -10.66 1.22
CA ALA A 52 -19.51 -10.44 2.65
C ALA A 52 -20.01 -11.72 3.36
N THR A 53 -20.89 -12.48 2.72
CA THR A 53 -21.39 -13.77 3.23
C THR A 53 -20.27 -14.80 3.29
N VAL A 54 -19.44 -14.91 2.26
CA VAL A 54 -18.27 -15.79 2.25
C VAL A 54 -17.30 -15.42 3.38
N PHE A 55 -17.01 -14.12 3.56
CA PHE A 55 -16.15 -13.65 4.65
C PHE A 55 -16.75 -13.84 6.03
N PHE A 56 -18.08 -13.80 6.16
CA PHE A 56 -18.77 -14.09 7.43
C PHE A 56 -18.60 -15.55 7.87
N PHE A 57 -18.51 -16.48 6.91
CA PHE A 57 -18.28 -17.91 7.19
C PHE A 57 -16.80 -18.34 7.11
N ALA A 58 -15.91 -17.47 6.62
CA ALA A 58 -14.49 -17.77 6.55
C ALA A 58 -13.85 -17.52 7.92
N ASP A 59 -13.34 -18.58 8.55
CA ASP A 59 -12.52 -18.48 9.76
C ASP A 59 -11.16 -17.87 9.39
N ILE A 60 -11.07 -16.55 9.43
CA ILE A 60 -9.81 -15.84 9.23
C ILE A 60 -9.14 -15.72 10.60
N PRO A 61 -8.00 -16.41 10.83
CA PRO A 61 -7.29 -16.30 12.10
C PRO A 61 -6.91 -14.84 12.36
N GLU A 62 -7.29 -14.32 13.52
CA GLU A 62 -6.95 -12.96 13.91
C GLU A 62 -5.46 -12.91 14.25
N ILE A 63 -4.71 -12.07 13.54
CA ILE A 63 -3.32 -11.79 13.88
C ILE A 63 -3.33 -10.78 15.04
N THR A 64 -3.01 -11.25 16.23
CA THR A 64 -2.99 -10.41 17.43
C THR A 64 -1.77 -9.49 17.42
N ASP A 65 -1.81 -8.44 18.26
CA ASP A 65 -0.68 -7.52 18.38
C ASP A 65 0.57 -8.22 18.95
N ALA A 66 0.37 -9.25 19.77
CA ALA A 66 1.42 -10.11 20.29
C ALA A 66 2.06 -10.94 19.17
N ASP A 67 1.27 -11.51 18.25
CA ASP A 67 1.79 -12.27 17.10
C ASP A 67 2.66 -11.40 16.19
N MET A 68 2.24 -10.15 15.95
CA MET A 68 3.02 -9.21 15.14
C MET A 68 4.30 -8.76 15.84
N GLU A 69 4.27 -8.57 17.17
CA GLU A 69 5.45 -8.24 17.96
C GLU A 69 6.44 -9.40 18.00
N PHE A 70 5.97 -10.63 18.19
CA PHE A 70 6.79 -11.84 18.12
C PHE A 70 7.49 -11.98 16.75
N GLN A 71 6.73 -11.83 15.66
CA GLN A 71 7.31 -11.86 14.31
C GLN A 71 8.39 -10.80 14.09
N ALA A 72 8.21 -9.59 14.64
CA ALA A 72 9.19 -8.50 14.52
C ALA A 72 10.45 -8.74 15.38
N GLN A 73 10.31 -9.42 16.52
CA GLN A 73 11.45 -9.80 17.37
C GLN A 73 12.28 -10.93 16.74
N GLU A 74 11.62 -11.96 16.20
CA GLU A 74 12.26 -13.08 15.48
C GLU A 74 13.04 -12.63 14.24
N THR A 75 12.61 -11.53 13.60
CA THR A 75 13.31 -10.94 12.43
C THR A 75 14.46 -9.99 12.78
N HIS A 76 14.93 -9.96 14.03
CA HIS A 76 15.93 -8.98 14.51
C HIS A 76 15.56 -7.50 14.26
N ALA A 77 14.28 -7.22 13.96
CA ALA A 77 13.74 -5.86 13.82
C ALA A 77 13.25 -5.29 15.17
N GLY A 78 13.39 -6.06 16.26
CA GLY A 78 12.79 -5.81 17.58
C GLY A 78 13.09 -4.46 18.22
N GLY A 79 14.28 -3.88 17.97
CA GLY A 79 14.66 -2.57 18.54
C GLY A 79 13.82 -1.38 18.05
N GLU A 80 13.10 -1.54 16.93
CA GLU A 80 12.15 -0.54 16.44
C GLU A 80 10.75 -0.77 17.00
N ALA A 81 10.29 -2.01 17.13
CA ALA A 81 8.96 -2.34 17.67
C ALA A 81 8.76 -1.86 19.12
N GLU A 82 9.84 -1.84 19.92
CA GLU A 82 9.81 -1.37 21.31
C GLU A 82 9.61 0.15 21.45
N LYS A 83 9.97 0.93 20.41
CA LYS A 83 9.90 2.39 20.48
C LYS A 83 8.45 2.88 20.52
N PRO A 84 8.17 4.00 21.22
CA PRO A 84 6.87 4.67 21.14
C PRO A 84 6.48 4.98 19.69
N PHE A 85 5.19 4.89 19.39
CA PHE A 85 4.64 5.08 18.03
C PHE A 85 5.14 6.37 17.34
N TRP A 86 5.21 7.48 18.06
CA TRP A 86 5.67 8.77 17.53
C TRP A 86 7.14 8.78 17.10
N LYS A 87 7.96 7.83 17.57
CA LYS A 87 9.37 7.68 17.17
C LYS A 87 9.54 6.77 15.95
N GLN A 88 8.46 6.26 15.37
CA GLN A 88 8.46 5.47 14.14
C GLN A 88 8.65 6.38 12.90
N TRP A 89 9.76 7.13 12.84
CA TRP A 89 10.00 8.13 11.78
C TRP A 89 9.95 7.54 10.37
N LYS A 90 10.34 6.27 10.21
CA LYS A 90 10.29 5.56 8.92
C LYS A 90 8.86 5.35 8.43
N LEU A 91 7.92 5.09 9.35
CA LEU A 91 6.50 4.98 9.05
C LEU A 91 5.96 6.33 8.55
N PHE A 92 6.25 7.41 9.27
CA PHE A 92 5.80 8.75 8.85
C PHE A 92 6.43 9.18 7.52
N HIS A 93 7.69 8.83 7.28
CA HIS A 93 8.33 9.07 6.00
C HIS A 93 7.66 8.24 4.88
N ALA A 94 7.31 6.97 5.13
CA ALA A 94 6.56 6.16 4.17
C ALA A 94 5.15 6.72 3.89
N ALA A 95 4.45 7.20 4.93
CA ALA A 95 3.15 7.85 4.78
C ALA A 95 3.24 9.16 3.98
N PHE A 96 4.28 9.96 4.22
CA PHE A 96 4.54 11.16 3.44
C PHE A 96 4.93 10.84 1.99
N ALA A 97 5.76 9.82 1.78
CA ALA A 97 6.08 9.33 0.44
C ALA A 97 4.83 8.84 -0.29
N GLN A 98 3.92 8.15 0.42
CA GLN A 98 2.63 7.71 -0.12
C GLN A 98 1.74 8.89 -0.50
N PHE A 99 1.74 9.96 0.32
CA PHE A 99 1.04 11.21 0.01
C PHE A 99 1.58 11.87 -1.26
N CYS A 100 2.89 12.03 -1.35
CA CYS A 100 3.49 12.66 -2.52
C CYS A 100 3.31 11.82 -3.78
N TYR A 101 3.56 10.52 -3.70
CA TYR A 101 3.38 9.58 -4.80
C TYR A 101 1.93 9.53 -5.28
N THR A 102 0.96 9.31 -4.39
CA THR A 102 -0.45 9.18 -4.77
C THR A 102 -0.98 10.50 -5.33
N GLY A 103 -0.53 11.63 -4.77
CA GLY A 103 -0.84 12.95 -5.31
C GLY A 103 -0.33 13.13 -6.74
N ALA A 104 0.93 12.79 -6.99
CA ALA A 104 1.51 12.85 -8.33
C ALA A 104 0.78 11.91 -9.31
N GLN A 105 0.50 10.67 -8.90
CA GLN A 105 -0.24 9.68 -9.68
C GLN A 105 -1.61 10.20 -10.14
N VAL A 106 -2.41 10.66 -9.18
CA VAL A 106 -3.77 11.12 -9.46
C VAL A 106 -3.72 12.38 -10.31
N ALA A 107 -2.72 13.27 -10.12
CA ALA A 107 -2.54 14.44 -10.96
C ALA A 107 -2.20 14.07 -12.42
N VAL A 108 -1.22 13.19 -12.63
CA VAL A 108 -0.85 12.72 -13.99
C VAL A 108 -2.06 12.07 -14.67
N ALA A 109 -2.77 11.18 -13.96
CA ALA A 109 -3.95 10.50 -14.49
C ALA A 109 -5.08 11.49 -14.83
N SER A 110 -5.41 12.41 -13.91
CA SER A 110 -6.52 13.36 -14.07
C SER A 110 -6.26 14.38 -15.18
N PHE A 111 -4.99 14.78 -15.37
CA PHE A 111 -4.60 15.74 -16.40
C PHE A 111 -4.17 15.09 -17.71
N PHE A 112 -4.11 13.76 -17.81
CA PHE A 112 -3.65 13.07 -19.02
C PHE A 112 -4.43 13.49 -20.28
N ILE A 113 -5.76 13.55 -20.18
CA ILE A 113 -6.64 13.94 -21.29
C ILE A 113 -6.35 15.39 -21.68
N ASN A 114 -6.38 16.31 -20.71
CA ASN A 114 -6.11 17.73 -20.91
C ASN A 114 -4.70 18.01 -21.45
N TYR A 115 -3.72 17.22 -21.03
CA TYR A 115 -2.35 17.25 -21.56
C TYR A 115 -2.35 16.82 -23.02
N THR A 116 -2.99 15.70 -23.35
CA THR A 116 -2.99 15.15 -24.71
C THR A 116 -3.69 16.11 -25.67
N VAL A 117 -4.86 16.64 -25.29
CA VAL A 117 -5.59 17.63 -26.09
C VAL A 117 -4.79 18.92 -26.26
N GLY A 118 -4.17 19.42 -25.19
CA GLY A 118 -3.39 20.66 -25.20
C GLY A 118 -2.05 20.58 -25.95
N THR A 119 -1.42 19.39 -25.99
CA THR A 119 -0.07 19.22 -26.56
C THR A 119 -0.05 18.54 -27.92
N ARG A 120 -1.16 17.90 -28.34
CA ARG A 120 -1.26 17.18 -29.63
C ARG A 120 -2.38 17.79 -30.50
N PRO A 121 -2.03 18.60 -31.52
CA PRO A 121 -2.99 19.25 -32.39
C PRO A 121 -3.98 18.26 -33.03
N GLY A 122 -5.26 18.65 -33.10
CA GLY A 122 -6.31 17.85 -33.74
C GLY A 122 -6.79 16.64 -32.92
N THR A 123 -6.47 16.57 -31.63
CA THR A 123 -6.95 15.49 -30.75
C THR A 123 -8.25 15.89 -30.09
N SER A 124 -9.31 15.11 -30.30
CA SER A 124 -10.57 15.26 -29.55
C SER A 124 -10.47 14.60 -28.18
N ASP A 125 -11.32 15.02 -27.24
CA ASP A 125 -11.41 14.42 -25.90
C ASP A 125 -11.65 12.91 -25.95
N SER A 126 -12.45 12.44 -26.92
CA SER A 126 -12.68 11.01 -27.15
C SER A 126 -11.41 10.26 -27.56
N ALA A 127 -10.61 10.85 -28.45
CA ALA A 127 -9.33 10.24 -28.85
C ALA A 127 -8.34 10.23 -27.68
N ALA A 128 -8.25 11.33 -26.91
CA ALA A 128 -7.43 11.42 -25.72
C ALA A 128 -7.83 10.41 -24.63
N ALA A 129 -9.13 10.16 -24.44
CA ALA A 129 -9.62 9.12 -23.54
C ALA A 129 -9.20 7.70 -23.97
N LYS A 130 -9.19 7.41 -25.28
CA LYS A 130 -8.67 6.13 -25.81
C LYS A 130 -7.17 5.97 -25.56
N PHE A 131 -6.40 7.05 -25.72
CA PHE A 131 -4.98 7.04 -25.36
C PHE A 131 -4.78 6.82 -23.85
N PHE A 132 -5.58 7.48 -23.02
CA PHE A 132 -5.52 7.26 -21.58
C PHE A 132 -5.81 5.80 -21.19
N ALA A 133 -6.81 5.17 -21.81
CA ALA A 133 -7.08 3.74 -21.63
C ALA A 133 -5.88 2.87 -22.03
N GLY A 134 -5.19 3.21 -23.13
CA GLY A 134 -3.94 2.56 -23.51
C GLY A 134 -2.82 2.74 -22.47
N ALA A 135 -2.71 3.94 -21.88
CA ALA A 135 -1.74 4.21 -20.82
C ALA A 135 -2.05 3.43 -19.52
N GLN A 136 -3.34 3.27 -19.18
CA GLN A 136 -3.79 2.39 -18.09
C GLN A 136 -3.46 0.91 -18.37
N ALA A 137 -3.52 0.47 -19.63
CA ALA A 137 -3.03 -0.86 -20.00
C ALA A 137 -1.52 -0.99 -19.78
N ALA A 138 -0.73 0.04 -20.12
CA ALA A 138 0.71 0.06 -19.82
C ALA A 138 0.98 0.00 -18.31
N PHE A 139 0.20 0.69 -17.49
CA PHE A 139 0.24 0.59 -16.03
C PHE A 139 -0.02 -0.85 -15.55
N ALA A 140 -1.03 -1.53 -16.08
CA ALA A 140 -1.32 -2.92 -15.74
C ALA A 140 -0.19 -3.87 -16.14
N VAL A 141 0.35 -3.73 -17.37
CA VAL A 141 1.52 -4.50 -17.82
C VAL A 141 2.73 -4.24 -16.91
N GLY A 142 2.94 -2.99 -16.51
CA GLY A 142 3.97 -2.60 -15.55
C GLY A 142 3.87 -3.33 -14.22
N ARG A 143 2.65 -3.59 -13.71
CA ARG A 143 2.46 -4.35 -12.48
C ARG A 143 2.97 -5.79 -12.60
N PHE A 144 2.64 -6.46 -13.71
CA PHE A 144 3.10 -7.82 -13.95
C PHE A 144 4.61 -7.88 -14.20
N ALA A 145 5.15 -6.94 -14.97
CA ALA A 145 6.58 -6.84 -15.22
C ALA A 145 7.37 -6.56 -13.93
N GLY A 146 6.92 -5.61 -13.12
CA GLY A 146 7.54 -5.27 -11.84
C GLY A 146 7.45 -6.40 -10.82
N LEU A 147 6.31 -7.11 -10.76
CA LEU A 147 6.17 -8.33 -9.95
C LEU A 147 7.15 -9.41 -10.41
N GLY A 148 7.26 -9.64 -11.72
CA GLY A 148 8.24 -10.58 -12.28
C GLY A 148 9.68 -10.21 -11.90
N LEU A 149 10.03 -8.92 -11.97
CA LEU A 149 11.34 -8.43 -11.59
C LEU A 149 11.62 -8.60 -10.09
N MET A 150 10.60 -8.44 -9.22
CA MET A 150 10.73 -8.69 -7.78
C MET A 150 11.01 -10.15 -7.41
N ASN A 151 10.73 -11.11 -8.30
CA ASN A 151 11.13 -12.50 -8.07
C ASN A 151 12.65 -12.71 -8.23
N TYR A 152 13.32 -11.85 -9.01
CA TYR A 152 14.75 -11.96 -9.28
C TYR A 152 15.59 -10.93 -8.51
N MET A 153 15.01 -9.80 -8.13
CA MET A 153 15.69 -8.69 -7.46
C MET A 153 14.97 -8.26 -6.18
N ARG A 154 15.71 -7.76 -5.19
CA ARG A 154 15.11 -7.26 -3.95
C ARG A 154 14.09 -6.13 -4.26
N PRO A 155 12.88 -6.15 -3.67
CA PRO A 155 11.84 -5.16 -3.95
C PRO A 155 12.27 -3.69 -3.82
N ARG A 156 13.23 -3.39 -2.92
CA ARG A 156 13.77 -2.03 -2.74
C ARG A 156 14.48 -1.49 -3.99
N TRP A 157 15.23 -2.32 -4.70
CA TRP A 157 15.93 -1.91 -5.93
C TRP A 157 14.95 -1.71 -7.07
N VAL A 158 13.99 -2.64 -7.20
CA VAL A 158 12.92 -2.54 -8.19
C VAL A 158 12.12 -1.24 -7.99
N PHE A 159 11.77 -0.91 -6.75
CA PHE A 159 11.10 0.33 -6.40
C PHE A 159 11.91 1.57 -6.78
N LEU A 160 13.22 1.59 -6.48
CA LEU A 160 14.10 2.70 -6.82
C LEU A 160 14.16 2.92 -8.33
N THR A 161 14.37 1.86 -9.11
CA THR A 161 14.41 1.96 -10.58
C THR A 161 13.08 2.47 -11.14
N PHE A 162 11.95 1.98 -10.63
CA PHE A 162 10.64 2.36 -11.13
C PHE A 162 10.31 3.82 -10.78
N ILE A 163 10.48 4.24 -9.52
CA ILE A 163 10.17 5.63 -9.15
C ILE A 163 11.13 6.64 -9.82
N LEU A 164 12.40 6.28 -10.03
CA LEU A 164 13.33 7.08 -10.82
C LEU A 164 12.94 7.12 -12.29
N GLY A 165 12.45 6.01 -12.84
CA GLY A 165 11.84 5.96 -14.17
C GLY A 165 10.72 6.99 -14.30
N CYS A 166 9.80 7.05 -13.32
CA CYS A 166 8.75 8.06 -13.31
C CYS A 166 9.32 9.48 -13.37
N VAL A 167 10.31 9.81 -12.53
CA VAL A 167 10.94 11.15 -12.53
C VAL A 167 11.61 11.46 -13.87
N VAL A 168 12.42 10.54 -14.37
CA VAL A 168 13.19 10.71 -15.61
C VAL A 168 12.28 10.92 -16.82
N PHE A 169 11.17 10.20 -16.90
CA PHE A 169 10.23 10.33 -18.01
C PHE A 169 9.19 11.46 -17.81
N LEU A 170 8.95 11.93 -16.58
CA LEU A 170 8.14 13.14 -16.37
C LEU A 170 8.85 14.40 -16.84
N ILE A 171 10.17 14.51 -16.67
CA ILE A 171 10.96 15.69 -17.08
C ILE A 171 10.72 16.06 -18.57
N PRO A 172 10.96 15.16 -19.54
CA PRO A 172 10.73 15.48 -20.95
C PRO A 172 9.24 15.66 -21.25
N SER A 173 8.31 15.07 -20.49
CA SER A 173 6.88 15.30 -20.71
C SER A 173 6.47 16.78 -20.53
N ILE A 174 7.24 17.57 -19.78
CA ILE A 174 6.97 19.00 -19.55
C ILE A 174 7.22 19.81 -20.82
N THR A 175 8.24 19.46 -21.61
CA THR A 175 8.68 20.23 -22.79
C THR A 175 8.28 19.60 -24.11
N GLU A 176 8.24 18.27 -24.18
CA GLU A 176 7.89 17.51 -25.38
C GLU A 176 6.40 17.61 -25.70
N ARG A 177 6.06 17.54 -26.98
CA ARG A 177 4.69 17.70 -27.48
C ARG A 177 4.29 16.56 -28.40
N GLY A 178 3.01 16.55 -28.77
CA GLY A 178 2.44 15.55 -29.67
C GLY A 178 2.59 14.11 -29.13
N ASN A 179 2.91 13.18 -30.03
CA ASN A 179 3.03 11.77 -29.68
C ASN A 179 4.23 11.49 -28.75
N THR A 180 5.29 12.31 -28.82
CA THR A 180 6.48 12.14 -27.96
C THR A 180 6.12 12.46 -26.51
N GLY A 181 5.53 13.61 -26.24
CA GLY A 181 5.10 13.97 -24.88
C GLY A 181 4.11 12.96 -24.29
N MET A 182 3.13 12.54 -25.09
CA MET A 182 2.15 11.52 -24.70
C MET A 182 2.80 10.16 -24.42
N SER A 183 3.76 9.70 -25.23
CA SER A 183 4.43 8.42 -25.01
C SER A 183 5.29 8.42 -23.76
N MET A 184 5.88 9.56 -23.37
CA MET A 184 6.55 9.69 -22.07
C MET A 184 5.59 9.44 -20.92
N LEU A 185 4.35 9.95 -20.98
CA LEU A 185 3.34 9.68 -19.95
C LEU A 185 2.90 8.21 -19.90
N TYR A 186 2.87 7.50 -21.05
CA TYR A 186 2.65 6.04 -21.04
C TYR A 186 3.76 5.30 -20.27
N VAL A 187 5.01 5.69 -20.50
CA VAL A 187 6.17 5.10 -19.82
C VAL A 187 6.14 5.43 -18.32
N VAL A 188 5.73 6.64 -17.95
CA VAL A 188 5.52 7.03 -16.54
C VAL A 188 4.48 6.12 -15.88
N LEU A 189 3.31 5.93 -16.51
CA LEU A 189 2.27 5.06 -15.98
C LEU A 189 2.75 3.60 -15.84
N PHE A 190 3.55 3.11 -16.79
CA PHE A 190 4.19 1.79 -16.66
C PHE A 190 5.07 1.68 -15.41
N PHE A 191 5.94 2.66 -15.16
CA PHE A 191 6.82 2.67 -13.99
C PHE A 191 6.08 2.98 -12.68
N GLU A 192 4.96 3.68 -12.74
CA GLU A 192 4.17 4.02 -11.57
C GLU A 192 3.45 2.80 -10.97
N SER A 193 3.25 1.77 -11.78
CA SER A 193 2.47 0.55 -11.51
C SER A 193 2.65 -0.12 -10.14
N ILE A 194 3.89 -0.27 -9.68
CA ILE A 194 4.25 -1.00 -8.45
C ILE A 194 4.62 -0.10 -7.27
N CYS A 195 4.66 1.21 -7.47
CA CYS A 195 5.17 2.14 -6.46
C CYS A 195 4.25 2.17 -5.23
N PHE A 196 2.93 2.31 -5.40
CA PHE A 196 1.95 2.24 -4.31
C PHE A 196 2.12 1.00 -3.42
N PRO A 197 1.97 -0.24 -3.93
CA PRO A 197 2.08 -1.44 -3.10
C PRO A 197 3.45 -1.60 -2.46
N THR A 198 4.50 -1.11 -3.12
CA THR A 198 5.86 -1.25 -2.60
C THR A 198 6.15 -0.26 -1.49
N ILE A 199 5.67 0.99 -1.56
CA ILE A 199 5.75 1.95 -0.46
C ILE A 199 5.01 1.40 0.77
N VAL A 200 3.79 0.89 0.59
CA VAL A 200 3.01 0.27 1.67
C VAL A 200 3.76 -0.92 2.27
N ALA A 201 4.24 -1.83 1.42
CA ALA A 201 4.95 -3.03 1.87
C ALA A 201 6.25 -2.70 2.63
N LEU A 202 7.03 -1.73 2.16
CA LEU A 202 8.28 -1.31 2.79
C LEU A 202 8.04 -0.51 4.07
N GLY A 203 7.02 0.35 4.09
CA GLY A 203 6.67 1.20 5.22
C GLY A 203 6.11 0.45 6.43
N MET A 204 5.52 -0.73 6.21
CA MET A 204 5.00 -1.59 7.28
C MET A 204 6.05 -2.55 7.88
N ARG A 205 7.26 -2.65 7.31
CA ARG A 205 8.29 -3.58 7.81
C ARG A 205 8.85 -3.13 9.17
N GLY A 206 8.92 -4.08 10.10
CA GLY A 206 9.54 -3.89 11.41
C GLY A 206 8.70 -3.11 12.44
N LEU A 207 7.41 -2.88 12.19
CA LEU A 207 6.54 -2.12 13.10
C LEU A 207 6.03 -2.94 14.31
N GLY A 208 6.07 -4.27 14.25
CA GLY A 208 5.57 -5.15 15.31
C GLY A 208 4.13 -4.83 15.70
N ARG A 209 3.87 -4.61 16.99
CA ARG A 209 2.54 -4.25 17.52
C ARG A 209 1.92 -3.01 16.88
N HIS A 210 2.73 -2.11 16.30
CA HIS A 210 2.25 -0.87 15.68
C HIS A 210 1.75 -1.05 14.25
N THR A 211 1.84 -2.25 13.66
CA THR A 211 1.54 -2.50 12.24
C THR A 211 0.11 -2.11 11.87
N LYS A 212 -0.89 -2.51 12.67
CA LYS A 212 -2.31 -2.15 12.45
C LYS A 212 -2.49 -0.62 12.36
N ARG A 213 -2.00 0.11 13.37
CA ARG A 213 -2.07 1.58 13.40
C ARG A 213 -1.26 2.23 12.28
N GLY A 214 -0.04 1.74 12.03
CA GLY A 214 0.85 2.29 11.02
C GLY A 214 0.30 2.15 9.60
N SER A 215 -0.33 1.02 9.27
CA SER A 215 -0.99 0.83 7.98
C SER A 215 -2.03 1.92 7.71
N GLY A 216 -2.80 2.31 8.74
CA GLY A 216 -3.77 3.40 8.67
C GLY A 216 -3.16 4.75 8.30
N TYR A 217 -1.98 5.08 8.84
CA TYR A 217 -1.28 6.33 8.49
C TYR A 217 -0.75 6.33 7.05
N ILE A 218 -0.22 5.20 6.57
CA ILE A 218 0.24 5.11 5.18
C ILE A 218 -0.96 5.25 4.24
N VAL A 219 -2.07 4.56 4.52
CA VAL A 219 -3.30 4.66 3.72
C VAL A 219 -3.92 6.05 3.80
N ALA A 220 -3.87 6.74 4.94
CA ALA A 220 -4.30 8.13 5.06
C ALA A 220 -3.51 9.06 4.12
N GLY A 221 -2.26 8.71 3.78
CA GLY A 221 -1.46 9.42 2.77
C GLY A 221 -2.14 9.51 1.41
N VAL A 222 -3.06 8.61 1.05
CA VAL A 222 -3.84 8.65 -0.20
C VAL A 222 -4.57 10.00 -0.41
N VAL A 223 -4.83 10.74 0.66
CA VAL A 223 -5.37 12.12 0.61
C VAL A 223 -4.56 13.07 -0.27
N GLY A 224 -3.29 12.78 -0.56
CA GLY A 224 -2.50 13.53 -1.54
C GLY A 224 -3.15 13.59 -2.92
N GLY A 225 -3.91 12.56 -3.31
CA GLY A 225 -4.71 12.55 -4.53
C GLY A 225 -5.82 13.61 -4.58
N ALA A 226 -6.25 14.15 -3.44
CA ALA A 226 -7.17 15.28 -3.39
C ALA A 226 -6.45 16.64 -3.40
N CYS A 227 -5.20 16.69 -2.91
CA CYS A 227 -4.45 17.94 -2.77
C CYS A 227 -3.67 18.33 -4.03
N VAL A 228 -3.02 17.37 -4.68
CA VAL A 228 -2.07 17.65 -5.77
C VAL A 228 -2.78 17.98 -7.10
N PRO A 229 -3.87 17.32 -7.52
CA PRO A 229 -4.52 17.69 -8.79
C PRO A 229 -5.04 19.13 -8.85
N PRO A 230 -5.66 19.70 -7.79
CA PRO A 230 -5.99 21.12 -7.78
C PRO A 230 -4.76 22.03 -7.93
N ALA A 231 -3.64 21.67 -7.29
CA ALA A 231 -2.37 22.41 -7.44
C ALA A 231 -1.84 22.33 -8.88
N THR A 232 -1.93 21.17 -9.53
CA THR A 232 -1.61 20.98 -10.96
C THR A 232 -2.53 21.81 -11.85
N GLY A 233 -3.83 21.88 -11.54
CA GLY A 233 -4.79 22.72 -12.25
C GLY A 233 -4.44 24.20 -12.17
N ALA A 234 -4.20 24.70 -10.96
CA ALA A 234 -3.79 26.08 -10.73
C ALA A 234 -2.48 26.43 -11.45
N ALA A 235 -1.50 25.51 -11.47
CA ALA A 235 -0.28 25.68 -12.25
C ALA A 235 -0.56 25.76 -13.76
N GLY A 236 -1.45 24.90 -14.27
CA GLY A 236 -1.86 24.93 -15.68
C GLY A 236 -2.53 26.23 -16.09
N ASP A 237 -3.43 26.75 -15.26
CA ASP A 237 -4.10 28.04 -15.51
C ASP A 237 -3.11 29.21 -15.42
N TYR A 238 -2.16 29.15 -14.49
CA TYR A 238 -1.07 30.13 -14.41
C TYR A 238 -0.24 30.15 -15.70
N PHE A 239 0.23 29.01 -16.19
CA PHE A 239 1.02 28.95 -17.42
C PHE A 239 0.23 29.41 -18.66
N LYS A 240 -1.06 29.07 -18.73
CA LYS A 240 -1.96 29.60 -19.78
C LYS A 240 -2.05 31.12 -19.74
N SER A 241 -2.17 31.71 -18.55
CA SER A 241 -2.24 33.17 -18.39
C SER A 241 -0.94 33.89 -18.82
N GLN A 242 0.19 33.19 -18.79
CA GLN A 242 1.50 33.68 -19.24
C GLN A 242 1.73 33.48 -20.75
N GLY A 243 0.69 33.16 -21.52
CA GLY A 243 0.77 33.02 -22.98
C GLY A 243 1.20 31.64 -23.48
N HIS A 244 1.35 30.64 -22.61
CA HIS A 244 1.64 29.27 -23.01
C HIS A 244 0.32 28.56 -23.35
N ALA A 245 0.00 28.45 -24.65
CA ALA A 245 -1.23 27.80 -25.14
C ALA A 245 -1.38 26.34 -24.66
N ASP A 246 -0.27 25.73 -24.29
CA ASP A 246 -0.06 24.37 -23.80
C ASP A 246 0.22 24.33 -22.28
N GLY A 247 -0.33 25.25 -21.48
CA GLY A 247 -0.06 25.33 -20.04
C GLY A 247 -0.30 24.03 -19.25
N THR A 248 -1.09 23.08 -19.78
CA THR A 248 -1.24 21.73 -19.21
C THR A 248 0.01 20.86 -19.33
N GLY A 249 0.85 21.09 -20.33
CA GLY A 249 2.17 20.46 -20.44
C GLY A 249 3.10 20.92 -19.32
N TYR A 250 3.18 22.24 -19.11
CA TYR A 250 3.98 22.83 -18.04
C TYR A 250 3.46 22.51 -16.64
N ALA A 251 2.15 22.29 -16.49
CA ALA A 251 1.54 21.85 -15.24
C ALA A 251 2.11 20.53 -14.70
N MET A 252 2.66 19.67 -15.58
CA MET A 252 3.32 18.41 -15.19
C MET A 252 4.58 18.62 -14.34
N PHE A 253 5.06 19.85 -14.19
CA PHE A 253 6.08 20.21 -13.22
C PHE A 253 5.64 19.96 -11.77
N VAL A 254 4.35 20.13 -11.46
CA VAL A 254 3.80 19.86 -10.12
C VAL A 254 3.94 18.38 -9.75
N PRO A 255 3.38 17.41 -10.51
CA PRO A 255 3.58 16.00 -10.21
C PRO A 255 5.06 15.58 -10.27
N LEU A 256 5.91 16.25 -11.06
CA LEU A 256 7.37 15.99 -11.06
C LEU A 256 7.98 16.27 -9.68
N ILE A 257 7.68 17.41 -9.07
CA ILE A 257 8.18 17.74 -7.73
C ILE A 257 7.72 16.70 -6.72
N PHE A 258 6.44 16.37 -6.72
CA PHE A 258 5.89 15.39 -5.79
C PHE A 258 6.48 13.99 -6.00
N MET A 259 6.68 13.57 -7.25
CA MET A 259 7.33 12.30 -7.56
C MET A 259 8.81 12.29 -7.15
N ALA A 260 9.53 13.39 -7.36
CA ALA A 260 10.92 13.55 -6.92
C ALA A 260 11.03 13.50 -5.39
N VAL A 261 10.13 14.16 -4.66
CA VAL A 261 10.06 14.07 -3.19
C VAL A 261 9.76 12.64 -2.74
N ALA A 262 8.83 11.94 -3.39
CA ALA A 262 8.55 10.53 -3.08
C ALA A 262 9.77 9.63 -3.35
N SER A 263 10.61 9.94 -4.35
CA SER A 263 11.83 9.19 -4.66
C SER A 263 12.87 9.22 -3.53
N ILE A 264 12.86 10.26 -2.68
CA ILE A 264 13.75 10.36 -1.51
C ILE A 264 13.55 9.15 -0.58
N TYR A 265 12.31 8.71 -0.37
CA TYR A 265 12.02 7.52 0.42
C TYR A 265 12.64 6.26 -0.22
N ALA A 266 12.59 6.14 -1.54
CA ALA A 266 13.23 5.04 -2.26
C ALA A 266 14.76 5.06 -2.07
N PHE A 267 15.39 6.24 -2.15
CA PHE A 267 16.82 6.36 -1.85
C PHE A 267 17.13 5.97 -0.40
N CYS A 268 16.35 6.44 0.57
CA CYS A 268 16.54 6.09 1.98
C CYS A 268 16.48 4.57 2.21
N VAL A 269 15.47 3.89 1.65
CA VAL A 269 15.31 2.43 1.82
C VAL A 269 16.42 1.62 1.12
N ASN A 270 17.13 2.21 0.14
CA ASN A 270 18.22 1.52 -0.55
C ASN A 270 19.61 1.78 0.05
N PHE A 271 19.85 2.99 0.54
CA PHE A 271 21.20 3.44 0.90
C PHE A 271 21.40 3.78 2.38
N VAL A 272 20.34 4.11 3.12
CA VAL A 272 20.46 4.49 4.55
C VAL A 272 20.34 3.23 5.40
N PRO A 273 21.37 2.84 6.19
CA PRO A 273 21.36 1.61 6.99
C PRO A 273 20.14 1.49 7.90
N ALA A 274 19.74 2.58 8.54
CA ALA A 274 18.57 2.62 9.43
C ALA A 274 17.24 2.18 8.76
N TYR A 275 17.11 2.35 7.43
CA TYR A 275 15.97 1.87 6.67
C TYR A 275 16.26 0.50 6.06
N LYS A 276 17.42 0.36 5.41
CA LYS A 276 17.82 -0.85 4.69
C LYS A 276 17.84 -2.07 5.60
N ASP A 277 18.43 -1.98 6.79
CA ASP A 277 18.64 -3.13 7.67
C ASP A 277 17.30 -3.65 8.20
N VAL A 278 16.36 -2.75 8.54
CA VAL A 278 15.01 -3.15 8.99
C VAL A 278 14.17 -3.74 7.86
N VAL A 279 14.35 -3.23 6.64
CA VAL A 279 13.64 -3.74 5.47
C VAL A 279 14.19 -5.10 5.05
N ASP A 280 15.50 -5.30 5.08
CA ASP A 280 16.15 -6.54 4.61
C ASP A 280 16.10 -7.65 5.69
N ALA A 281 16.08 -7.33 6.99
CA ALA A 281 16.03 -8.33 8.07
C ALA A 281 14.77 -9.22 8.06
N LEU A 282 13.64 -8.71 7.57
CA LEU A 282 12.41 -9.49 7.33
C LEU A 282 12.46 -10.40 6.10
N GLY A 283 13.49 -10.26 5.24
CA GLY A 283 13.69 -11.13 4.09
C GLY A 283 14.53 -12.37 4.38
N ASP A 284 15.34 -12.32 5.45
CA ASP A 284 16.28 -13.39 5.84
C ASP A 284 15.73 -14.30 6.95
N ALA A 285 14.60 -13.95 7.57
CA ALA A 285 13.92 -14.87 8.47
C ALA A 285 13.08 -15.87 7.67
N ASP A 286 13.40 -17.15 7.83
CA ASP A 286 12.55 -18.27 7.46
C ASP A 286 11.28 -18.26 8.32
N ILE A 287 10.37 -17.31 8.08
CA ILE A 287 8.99 -17.38 8.59
C ILE A 287 8.18 -18.22 7.59
N GLY A 288 8.68 -19.44 7.39
CA GLY A 288 7.90 -20.58 6.94
C GLY A 288 7.23 -21.22 8.15
N ILE A 289 6.10 -21.87 7.92
CA ILE A 289 5.37 -22.67 8.90
C ILE A 289 6.32 -23.77 9.41
N VAL A 290 7.06 -23.48 10.47
CA VAL A 290 7.86 -24.47 11.20
C VAL A 290 7.30 -24.47 12.62
N ASN A 291 6.62 -25.58 12.94
CA ASN A 291 6.05 -25.96 14.23
C ASN A 291 4.72 -25.29 14.63
N ALA A 292 3.65 -25.57 13.88
CA ALA A 292 2.30 -25.64 14.44
C ALA A 292 1.88 -27.08 14.82
N ALA A 293 2.86 -28.00 14.93
CA ALA A 293 2.62 -29.43 15.18
C ALA A 293 3.43 -29.98 16.38
N GLY A 294 4.07 -29.12 17.17
CA GLY A 294 4.99 -29.55 18.25
C GLY A 294 4.47 -29.40 19.68
N ASP A 295 3.48 -28.55 19.94
CA ASP A 295 3.18 -28.10 21.30
C ASP A 295 1.77 -28.48 21.83
N GLU A 296 1.13 -29.53 21.29
CA GLU A 296 -0.15 -30.05 21.81
C GLU A 296 -0.14 -31.52 22.27
N GLU A 297 1.02 -32.17 22.41
CA GLU A 297 1.10 -33.51 23.00
C GLU A 297 1.78 -33.52 24.38
N ASN A 298 1.19 -32.79 25.34
CA ASN A 298 1.37 -33.11 26.76
C ASN A 298 0.18 -32.62 27.60
N GLY A 299 -1.03 -33.03 27.19
CA GLY A 299 -2.27 -32.86 27.96
C GLY A 299 -2.59 -34.15 28.72
N GLY A 300 -2.32 -34.14 30.02
CA GLY A 300 -2.53 -35.27 30.92
C GLY A 300 -3.95 -35.85 30.91
N SER A 301 -4.00 -37.17 31.01
CA SER A 301 -5.21 -37.95 31.26
C SER A 301 -5.78 -37.63 32.65
N SER A 302 -6.98 -37.06 32.67
CA SER A 302 -7.84 -37.07 33.86
C SER A 302 -8.61 -38.39 33.95
N PRO A 303 -8.94 -38.86 35.16
CA PRO A 303 -10.21 -39.54 35.37
C PRO A 303 -11.07 -38.83 36.43
N ASN A 304 -12.32 -38.58 36.07
CA ASN A 304 -13.41 -38.18 36.95
C ASN A 304 -13.90 -39.38 37.80
N SER A 305 -14.12 -39.19 39.10
CA SER A 305 -15.30 -39.78 39.79
C SER A 305 -15.61 -39.11 41.14
N GLU A 306 -16.77 -38.45 41.19
CA GLU A 306 -17.85 -38.56 42.18
C GLU A 306 -17.62 -38.91 43.69
N LYS A 307 -18.28 -38.12 44.56
CA LYS A 307 -18.97 -38.41 45.85
C LYS A 307 -18.34 -38.09 47.22
N THR A 308 -19.09 -37.23 47.94
CA THR A 308 -19.55 -37.28 49.36
C THR A 308 -18.64 -36.95 50.58
N HIS A 309 -19.11 -35.89 51.29
CA HIS A 309 -19.19 -35.60 52.74
C HIS A 309 -17.94 -35.36 53.63
N PRO A 310 -18.07 -34.50 54.68
CA PRO A 310 -16.99 -33.95 55.51
C PRO A 310 -16.85 -34.69 56.85
N GLN A 311 -15.69 -34.58 57.51
CA GLN A 311 -15.54 -34.32 58.96
C GLN A 311 -14.10 -34.61 59.46
N HIS A 312 -13.69 -33.76 60.40
CA HIS A 312 -12.90 -34.06 61.59
C HIS A 312 -11.40 -34.45 61.50
N ARG A 313 -10.60 -33.54 62.10
CA ARG A 313 -9.90 -33.72 63.39
C ARG A 313 -8.36 -33.92 63.33
N ASN A 314 -7.72 -32.88 63.87
CA ASN A 314 -6.61 -32.85 64.82
C ASN A 314 -5.17 -33.13 64.41
N LYS A 315 -4.36 -32.24 65.03
CA LYS A 315 -3.04 -32.45 65.65
C LYS A 315 -1.90 -32.57 64.64
N ALA A 316 -0.75 -31.94 64.85
CA ALA A 316 -0.19 -31.20 65.98
C ALA A 316 1.16 -30.65 65.50
N HIS A 317 1.66 -29.59 66.17
CA HIS A 317 3.07 -29.32 66.51
C HIS A 317 4.13 -29.41 65.38
N ASP A 318 5.05 -28.47 65.18
CA ASP A 318 5.73 -27.58 66.12
C ASP A 318 6.61 -26.58 65.35
N ALA A 319 6.89 -25.44 66.00
CA ALA A 319 8.16 -24.69 66.04
C ALA A 319 8.71 -24.08 64.72
N ASP A 320 8.73 -22.74 64.60
CA ASP A 320 9.80 -21.80 65.04
C ASP A 320 11.04 -21.84 64.11
N ALA A 321 11.71 -20.75 63.71
CA ALA A 321 11.63 -19.35 64.05
C ALA A 321 12.25 -18.51 62.93
N ILE A 322 11.77 -17.27 62.81
CA ILE A 322 12.31 -16.19 61.99
C ILE A 322 13.39 -15.47 62.80
N VAL A 323 14.56 -15.21 62.20
CA VAL A 323 15.59 -14.31 62.76
C VAL A 323 15.85 -13.18 61.78
N VAL A 324 15.55 -11.96 62.21
CA VAL A 324 15.95 -10.68 61.59
C VAL A 324 16.84 -9.95 62.60
N PRO A 325 18.00 -9.40 62.23
CA PRO A 325 18.76 -8.55 63.14
C PRO A 325 18.71 -7.06 62.77
N ALA A 326 18.70 -6.27 63.87
CA ALA A 326 19.39 -5.00 64.07
C ALA A 326 18.82 -3.69 63.49
N SER A 327 18.48 -2.77 64.40
CA SER A 327 19.20 -1.49 64.51
C SER A 327 19.01 -0.87 65.90
N ARG A 328 20.13 -0.40 66.47
CA ARG A 328 20.32 0.18 67.80
C ARG A 328 19.87 1.64 67.91
N ASP A 329 19.62 2.00 69.15
CA ASP A 329 19.34 3.31 69.73
C ASP A 329 20.39 4.40 69.45
N SER A 330 19.89 5.63 69.31
CA SER A 330 20.27 6.81 70.12
C SER A 330 19.25 7.92 69.93
#